data_AF-A0A445BII4-F1
#
_entry.id   AF-A0A445BII4-F1
#
_cell.length_a   1.000
_cell.length_b   1.000
_cell.length_c   1.000
_cell.angle_alpha   90.00
_cell.angle_beta   90.00
_cell.angle_gamma   90.00
#
_symmetry.space_group_name_H-M   'P 1'
#
loop_
_entity.id
_entity.type
_entity.pdbx_description
1 polymer ?
#
loop_
_entity_poly.entity_id
_entity_poly.type
_entity_poly.pdbx_seq_one_letter_code
_entity_poly.pdbx_strand_id
1 'polypeptide(L)'
;MAPDRSWMSRRQDCTGHLSEEFKKGVMEFVDFVERNPTVIDSLGRILCPCTKCKNRIRDEIFWVEKHLCDRGFMEGYINWTAHGEERWVEQDATNVTQEHEEEITNPYVDMVIDAAGDNLNVMEGLEEDPNPSASKFYKLLRSADEPLWDGCTKHTILSAVTQLVNLKSEFNMSESCYNRMVAIIKSMLPESEKLPEDFYRSKTMI
;
A
#
# COMPACT_ATOMS: atom_id res chain seq x y z
N MET A 1 22.53 7.28 24.12
CA MET A 1 21.42 7.12 25.08
C MET A 1 20.14 7.00 24.29
N ALA A 2 19.32 5.99 24.56
CA ALA A 2 18.01 5.87 23.91
C ALA A 2 17.09 7.01 24.36
N PRO A 3 16.26 7.59 23.46
CA PRO A 3 15.24 8.56 23.84
C PRO A 3 14.25 7.95 24.86
N ASP A 4 13.76 8.76 25.81
CA ASP A 4 12.69 8.32 26.71
C ASP A 4 11.38 8.16 25.92
N ARG A 5 10.98 6.91 25.73
CA ARG A 5 9.74 6.49 25.06
C ARG A 5 8.71 5.90 26.02
N SER A 6 8.89 6.10 27.33
CA SER A 6 7.99 5.55 28.35
C SER A 6 6.55 6.05 28.21
N TRP A 7 6.33 7.19 27.55
CA TRP A 7 5.00 7.71 27.22
C TRP A 7 4.23 6.81 26.24
N MET A 8 4.89 5.99 25.41
CA MET A 8 4.23 5.15 24.41
C MET A 8 3.33 4.08 25.04
N SER A 9 3.65 3.64 26.26
CA SER A 9 2.82 2.71 27.03
C SER A 9 1.78 3.39 27.92
N ARG A 10 1.89 4.72 28.13
CA ARG A 10 0.99 5.52 28.99
C ARG A 10 -0.09 6.23 28.19
N ARG A 11 -0.89 5.47 27.43
CA ARG A 11 -1.96 6.04 26.59
C ARG A 11 -3.02 6.79 27.40
N GLN A 12 -3.44 6.24 28.54
CA GLN A 12 -4.49 6.84 29.37
C GLN A 12 -3.93 7.43 30.66
N ASP A 13 -4.52 8.53 31.11
CA ASP A 13 -4.26 9.11 32.42
C ASP A 13 -5.04 8.38 33.53
N CYS A 14 -4.89 8.84 34.78
CA CYS A 14 -5.58 8.27 35.94
C CYS A 14 -7.12 8.40 35.87
N THR A 15 -7.65 9.20 34.95
CA THR A 15 -9.08 9.39 34.72
C THR A 15 -9.61 8.58 33.52
N GLY A 16 -8.75 7.82 32.84
CA GLY A 16 -9.10 7.01 31.66
C GLY A 16 -9.15 7.79 30.35
N HIS A 17 -8.84 9.10 30.37
CA HIS A 17 -8.75 9.92 29.17
C HIS A 17 -7.38 9.77 28.51
N LEU A 18 -7.31 10.09 27.20
CA LEU A 18 -6.05 10.08 26.46
C LEU A 18 -5.08 11.11 27.08
N SER A 19 -3.92 10.63 27.55
CA SER A 19 -2.95 11.46 28.26
C SER A 19 -2.33 12.50 27.33
N GLU A 20 -2.06 13.70 27.85
CA GLU A 20 -1.39 14.76 27.09
C GLU A 20 0.06 14.37 26.71
N GLU A 21 0.74 13.61 27.56
CA GLU A 21 2.06 13.05 27.27
C GLU A 21 2.02 12.14 26.03
N PHE A 22 1.00 11.27 25.95
CA PHE A 22 0.83 10.38 24.81
C PHE A 22 0.52 11.15 23.53
N LYS A 23 -0.40 12.13 23.58
CA LYS A 23 -0.72 12.99 22.41
C LYS A 23 0.52 13.71 21.89
N LYS A 24 1.32 14.29 22.80
CA LYS A 24 2.55 14.96 22.44
C LYS A 24 3.55 14.01 21.79
N GLY A 25 3.73 12.82 22.34
CA GLY A 25 4.59 11.81 21.75
C GLY A 25 4.11 11.32 20.37
N VAL A 26 2.79 11.21 20.16
CA VAL A 26 2.24 10.91 18.82
C VAL A 26 2.54 12.03 17.83
N MET A 27 2.43 13.29 18.23
CA MET A 27 2.85 14.42 17.38
C MET A 27 4.35 14.32 17.06
N GLU A 28 5.20 14.01 18.04
CA GLU A 28 6.64 13.80 17.81
C GLU A 28 6.92 12.66 16.82
N PHE A 29 6.10 11.60 16.85
CA PHE A 29 6.17 10.51 15.87
C PHE A 29 5.83 10.98 14.46
N VAL A 30 4.72 11.71 14.30
CA VAL A 30 4.30 12.26 13.01
C VAL A 30 5.38 13.19 12.45
N ASP A 31 5.86 14.11 13.27
CA ASP A 31 6.95 15.04 12.98
C ASP A 31 8.23 14.34 12.49
N PHE A 32 8.57 13.21 13.10
CA PHE A 32 9.73 12.41 12.71
C PHE A 32 9.54 11.77 11.34
N VAL A 33 8.36 11.20 11.09
CA VAL A 33 8.03 10.56 9.81
C VAL A 33 8.00 11.58 8.67
N GLU A 34 7.43 12.76 8.89
CA GLU A 34 7.41 13.84 7.88
C GLU A 34 8.81 14.36 7.52
N ARG A 35 9.75 14.33 8.47
CA ARG A 35 11.16 14.67 8.23
C ARG A 35 11.93 13.58 7.47
N ASN A 36 11.35 12.41 7.27
CA ASN A 36 11.96 11.32 6.53
C ASN A 36 11.11 10.90 5.31
N PRO A 37 11.19 11.64 4.19
CA PRO A 37 10.35 11.39 3.01
C PRO A 37 10.49 9.98 2.41
N THR A 38 11.57 9.26 2.71
CA THR A 38 11.82 7.91 2.18
C THR A 38 10.83 6.86 2.67
N VAL A 39 10.17 7.10 3.81
CA VAL A 39 9.20 6.14 4.39
C VAL A 39 7.76 6.40 3.96
N ILE A 40 7.52 7.57 3.35
CA ILE A 40 6.23 8.01 2.83
C ILE A 40 6.11 7.55 1.37
N ASP A 41 5.04 6.83 1.04
CA ASP A 41 4.82 6.40 -0.34
C ASP A 41 4.32 7.54 -1.25
N SER A 42 4.18 7.27 -2.55
CA SER A 42 3.72 8.25 -3.53
C SER A 42 2.30 8.80 -3.30
N LEU A 43 1.53 8.16 -2.40
CA LEU A 43 0.17 8.57 -2.01
C LEU A 43 0.16 9.25 -0.63
N GLY A 44 1.33 9.54 -0.03
CA GLY A 44 1.39 10.17 1.28
C GLY A 44 1.13 9.22 2.46
N ARG A 45 1.28 7.90 2.26
CA ARG A 45 0.95 6.88 3.27
C ARG A 45 2.17 6.28 3.93
N ILE A 46 2.01 5.97 5.22
CA ILE A 46 3.05 5.42 6.10
C ILE A 46 2.56 4.13 6.75
N LEU A 47 3.46 3.27 7.21
CA LEU A 47 3.07 2.09 7.98
C LEU A 47 2.38 2.51 9.27
N CYS A 48 1.31 1.81 9.66
CA CYS A 48 0.58 2.12 10.88
C CYS A 48 1.08 1.24 12.05
N PRO A 49 1.76 1.81 13.07
CA PRO A 49 2.27 1.04 14.20
C PRO A 49 1.23 0.77 15.29
N CYS A 50 -0.06 1.02 15.05
CA CYS A 50 -1.07 0.78 16.07
C CYS A 50 -1.23 -0.72 16.41
N THR A 51 -1.79 -1.01 17.57
CA THR A 51 -2.04 -2.39 18.06
C THR A 51 -2.79 -3.29 17.08
N LYS A 52 -3.66 -2.73 16.22
CA LYS A 52 -4.39 -3.48 15.19
C LYS A 52 -3.59 -3.68 13.90
N CYS A 53 -2.94 -2.64 13.40
CA CYS A 53 -2.26 -2.65 12.10
C CYS A 53 -0.86 -3.27 12.16
N LYS A 54 -0.16 -3.12 13.28
CA LYS A 54 1.14 -3.74 13.58
C LYS A 54 2.20 -3.57 12.47
N ASN A 55 2.30 -2.37 11.90
CA ASN A 55 3.19 -2.06 10.77
C ASN A 55 2.96 -2.92 9.51
N ARG A 56 1.74 -3.44 9.30
CA ARG A 56 1.40 -4.23 8.10
C ARG A 56 0.51 -3.47 7.10
N ILE A 57 -0.15 -2.42 7.55
CA ILE A 57 -1.06 -1.61 6.75
C ILE A 57 -0.44 -0.23 6.58
N ARG A 58 -0.44 0.26 5.33
CA ARG A 58 -0.13 1.65 5.02
C ARG A 58 -1.40 2.48 5.01
N ASP A 59 -1.34 3.65 5.63
CA ASP A 59 -2.47 4.57 5.72
C ASP A 59 -1.97 6.01 5.72
N GLU A 60 -2.84 6.96 5.45
CA GLU A 60 -2.50 8.39 5.49
C GLU A 60 -2.11 8.79 6.92
N ILE A 61 -1.19 9.75 7.05
CA ILE A 61 -0.64 10.21 8.34
C ILE A 61 -1.77 10.55 9.34
N PHE A 62 -2.81 11.24 8.86
CA PHE A 62 -3.99 11.58 9.66
C PHE A 62 -4.67 10.34 10.28
N TRP A 63 -4.86 9.28 9.50
CA TRP A 63 -5.49 8.04 10.00
C TRP A 63 -4.56 7.25 10.91
N VAL A 64 -3.26 7.27 10.64
CA VAL A 64 -2.26 6.69 11.54
C VAL A 64 -2.27 7.40 12.89
N GLU A 65 -2.24 8.72 12.91
CA GLU A 65 -2.36 9.53 14.13
C GLU A 65 -3.64 9.18 14.91
N LYS A 66 -4.79 9.17 14.23
CA LYS A 66 -6.07 8.78 14.83
C LYS A 66 -6.01 7.36 15.41
N HIS A 67 -5.48 6.39 14.67
CA HIS A 67 -5.36 5.02 15.13
C HIS A 67 -4.47 4.88 16.36
N LEU A 68 -3.40 5.66 16.46
CA LEU A 68 -2.53 5.69 17.64
C LEU A 68 -3.25 6.31 18.84
N CYS A 69 -3.95 7.42 18.63
CA CYS A 69 -4.79 8.03 19.66
C CYS A 69 -5.91 7.08 20.15
N ASP A 70 -6.54 6.31 19.26
CA ASP A 70 -7.64 5.41 19.61
C ASP A 70 -7.16 4.09 20.23
N ARG A 71 -6.05 3.53 19.77
CA ARG A 71 -5.66 2.13 20.03
C ARG A 71 -4.27 1.94 20.61
N GLY A 72 -3.45 2.99 20.65
CA GLY A 72 -2.06 2.93 21.10
C GLY A 72 -1.12 2.28 20.10
N PHE A 73 0.18 2.36 20.39
CA PHE A 73 1.23 1.65 19.67
C PHE A 73 1.18 0.15 19.98
N MET A 74 1.62 -0.67 19.02
CA MET A 74 1.82 -2.10 19.25
C MET A 74 2.89 -2.35 20.32
N GLU A 75 2.67 -3.37 21.14
CA GLU A 75 3.56 -3.72 22.24
C GLU A 75 4.98 -4.05 21.75
N GLY A 76 6.00 -3.59 22.48
CA GLY A 76 7.40 -3.78 22.14
C GLY A 76 7.94 -2.89 21.01
N TYR A 77 7.09 -2.13 20.32
CA TYR A 77 7.52 -1.22 19.25
C TYR A 77 7.86 0.17 19.81
N ILE A 78 9.02 0.25 20.45
CA ILE A 78 9.51 1.46 21.13
C ILE A 78 10.47 2.26 20.24
N ASN A 79 11.26 1.57 19.42
CA ASN A 79 12.14 2.17 18.42
C ASN A 79 11.41 2.19 17.07
N TRP A 80 11.34 3.35 16.40
CA TRP A 80 10.61 3.53 15.15
C TRP A 80 11.36 3.01 13.92
N THR A 81 11.93 1.81 13.99
CA THR A 81 12.76 1.21 12.94
C THR A 81 12.04 1.09 11.59
N ALA A 82 10.73 0.78 11.60
CA ALA A 82 9.94 0.71 10.36
C ALA A 82 9.66 2.10 9.74
N HIS A 83 10.02 3.17 10.44
CA HIS A 83 9.91 4.56 9.98
C HIS A 83 11.29 5.23 9.85
N GLY A 84 12.37 4.43 9.84
CA GLY A 84 13.72 4.91 9.57
C GLY A 84 14.47 5.44 10.79
N GLU A 85 14.03 5.15 12.01
CA GLU A 85 14.85 5.37 13.21
C GLU A 85 15.96 4.31 13.26
N GLU A 86 17.19 4.73 13.52
CA GLU A 86 18.32 3.81 13.65
C GLU A 86 18.09 2.87 14.84
N ARG A 87 18.42 1.59 14.66
CA ARG A 87 18.26 0.59 15.71
C ARG A 87 19.16 0.95 16.88
N TRP A 88 18.61 0.93 18.09
CA TRP A 88 19.40 1.12 19.29
C TRP A 88 20.31 -0.10 19.43
N VAL A 89 21.61 0.12 19.28
CA VAL A 89 22.63 -0.90 19.58
C VAL A 89 22.74 -0.93 21.09
N GLU A 90 22.19 -1.97 21.71
CA GLU A 90 22.58 -2.32 23.08
C GLU A 90 24.08 -2.62 23.02
N GLN A 91 24.88 -1.92 23.83
CA GLN A 91 26.30 -2.21 23.98
C GLN A 91 26.48 -3.53 24.74
N ASP A 92 26.06 -4.63 24.13
CA ASP A 92 26.66 -5.93 24.38
C ASP A 92 27.73 -6.12 23.31
N ALA A 93 28.97 -6.02 23.75
CA ALA A 93 30.14 -6.26 22.94
C ALA A 93 30.06 -7.66 22.32
N THR A 94 30.00 -7.75 20.99
CA THR A 94 30.90 -8.57 20.16
C THR A 94 30.60 -8.45 18.67
N ASN A 95 31.61 -8.00 17.93
CA ASN A 95 32.05 -8.38 16.58
C ASN A 95 31.06 -8.32 15.40
N VAL A 96 31.26 -7.25 14.62
CA VAL A 96 31.43 -7.22 13.15
C VAL A 96 31.36 -8.60 12.46
N THR A 97 30.35 -8.79 11.61
CA THR A 97 30.55 -9.29 10.24
C THR A 97 29.70 -8.48 9.27
N GLN A 98 30.38 -7.90 8.29
CA GLN A 98 29.81 -7.25 7.12
C GLN A 98 29.60 -8.38 6.11
N GLU A 99 28.35 -8.83 5.92
CA GLU A 99 28.05 -9.91 4.99
C GLU A 99 27.51 -9.33 3.69
N HIS A 100 28.29 -9.59 2.64
CA HIS A 100 28.07 -9.34 1.24
C HIS A 100 26.71 -9.85 0.76
N GLU A 101 26.08 -9.09 -0.14
CA GLU A 101 25.03 -9.59 -1.02
C GLU A 101 25.61 -10.73 -1.87
N GLU A 102 25.28 -11.98 -1.51
CA GLU A 102 25.45 -13.11 -2.40
C GLU A 102 24.14 -13.35 -3.15
N GLU A 103 24.20 -13.10 -4.45
CA GLU A 103 23.21 -13.45 -5.45
C GLU A 103 23.02 -14.98 -5.42
N ILE A 104 21.93 -15.46 -4.79
CA ILE A 104 21.59 -16.88 -4.76
C ILE A 104 21.11 -17.27 -6.17
N THR A 105 22.05 -17.62 -7.06
CA THR A 105 21.72 -18.31 -8.29
C THR A 105 21.21 -19.70 -7.91
N ASN A 106 19.96 -20.00 -8.25
CA ASN A 106 19.34 -21.26 -7.89
C ASN A 106 20.07 -22.42 -8.60
N PRO A 107 20.70 -23.38 -7.88
CA PRO A 107 21.49 -24.46 -8.48
C PRO A 107 20.67 -25.45 -9.31
N TYR A 108 19.33 -25.34 -9.29
CA TYR A 108 18.46 -26.06 -10.21
C TYR A 108 18.49 -25.50 -11.64
N VAL A 109 18.86 -24.23 -11.83
CA VAL A 109 18.92 -23.58 -13.16
C VAL A 109 20.04 -24.19 -14.00
N ASP A 110 21.23 -24.36 -13.42
CA ASP A 110 22.37 -24.97 -14.12
C ASP A 110 22.10 -26.43 -14.48
N MET A 111 21.37 -27.18 -13.64
CA MET A 111 20.97 -28.56 -13.94
C MET A 111 20.02 -28.66 -15.15
N VAL A 112 19.13 -27.68 -15.34
CA VAL A 112 18.21 -27.64 -16.49
C VAL A 112 18.95 -27.29 -17.78
N ILE A 113 19.93 -26.38 -17.70
CA ILE A 113 20.75 -25.98 -18.85
C ILE A 113 21.63 -27.15 -19.32
N ASP A 114 22.23 -27.89 -18.39
CA ASP A 114 23.09 -29.04 -18.70
C ASP A 114 22.29 -30.25 -19.25
N ALA A 115 21.05 -30.45 -18.77
CA ALA A 115 20.16 -31.50 -19.25
C ALA A 115 19.57 -31.22 -20.65
N ALA A 116 19.39 -29.95 -21.02
CA ALA A 116 18.76 -29.57 -22.29
C ALA A 116 19.71 -29.75 -23.49
N GLY A 117 21.02 -29.72 -23.27
CA GLY A 117 22.01 -29.74 -24.35
C GLY A 117 21.84 -28.58 -25.34
N ASP A 118 22.80 -28.40 -26.22
CA ASP A 118 22.91 -27.25 -27.14
C ASP A 118 21.88 -27.29 -28.31
N ASN A 119 20.63 -27.71 -28.05
CA ASN A 119 19.57 -27.97 -29.04
C ASN A 119 18.22 -27.33 -28.66
N LEU A 120 18.21 -26.10 -28.14
CA LEU A 120 17.01 -25.27 -28.19
C LEU A 120 16.89 -24.55 -29.54
N ASN A 121 16.69 -25.35 -30.60
CA ASN A 121 16.10 -24.88 -31.84
C ASN A 121 14.89 -25.76 -32.18
N VAL A 122 13.87 -25.74 -31.31
CA VAL A 122 12.57 -26.34 -31.62
C VAL A 122 11.45 -25.42 -31.12
N MET A 123 10.82 -24.80 -32.13
CA MET A 123 9.41 -24.38 -32.19
C MET A 123 9.07 -22.98 -31.68
N GLU A 124 9.62 -22.00 -32.38
CA GLU A 124 8.91 -20.77 -32.71
C GLU A 124 7.59 -21.14 -33.44
N GLY A 125 6.43 -20.74 -32.91
CA GLY A 125 5.20 -20.64 -33.71
C GLY A 125 4.10 -21.69 -33.52
N LEU A 126 3.73 -22.05 -32.28
CA LEU A 126 2.35 -22.47 -32.00
C LEU A 126 1.75 -21.58 -30.91
N GLU A 127 1.59 -20.29 -31.20
CA GLU A 127 0.56 -19.51 -30.54
C GLU A 127 -0.78 -20.07 -31.03
N GLU A 128 -1.34 -21.03 -30.28
CA GLU A 128 -2.75 -21.40 -30.48
C GLU A 128 -3.61 -20.18 -30.17
N ASP A 129 -4.42 -19.77 -31.15
CA ASP A 129 -5.41 -18.71 -30.93
C ASP A 129 -6.21 -19.02 -29.67
N PRO A 130 -6.35 -18.05 -28.74
CA PRO A 130 -7.03 -18.30 -27.48
C PRO A 130 -8.43 -18.81 -27.76
N ASN A 131 -8.77 -19.96 -27.18
CA ASN A 131 -10.11 -20.53 -27.29
C ASN A 131 -11.18 -19.46 -26.96
N PRO A 132 -12.43 -19.58 -27.44
CA PRO A 132 -13.42 -18.50 -27.34
C PRO A 132 -13.64 -17.96 -25.92
N SER A 133 -13.46 -18.80 -24.90
CA SER A 133 -13.51 -18.41 -23.48
C SER A 133 -12.30 -17.55 -23.08
N ALA A 134 -11.09 -17.99 -23.44
CA ALA A 134 -9.85 -17.23 -23.23
C ALA A 134 -9.85 -15.91 -24.03
N SER A 135 -10.35 -15.90 -25.26
CA SER A 135 -10.48 -14.67 -26.07
C SER A 135 -11.41 -13.66 -25.40
N LYS A 136 -12.53 -14.11 -24.83
CA LYS A 136 -13.44 -13.26 -24.05
C LYS A 136 -12.76 -12.72 -22.79
N PHE A 137 -11.99 -13.55 -22.09
CA PHE A 137 -11.22 -13.15 -20.91
C PHE A 137 -10.12 -12.14 -21.24
N TYR A 138 -9.33 -12.36 -22.29
CA TYR A 138 -8.31 -11.41 -22.74
C TYR A 138 -8.90 -10.08 -23.25
N LYS A 139 -10.09 -10.11 -23.86
CA LYS A 139 -10.82 -8.87 -24.19
C LYS A 139 -11.24 -8.12 -22.92
N LEU A 140 -11.75 -8.82 -21.91
CA LEU A 140 -12.07 -8.23 -20.61
C LEU A 140 -10.83 -7.61 -19.94
N LEU A 141 -9.70 -8.32 -19.95
CA LEU A 141 -8.42 -7.80 -19.43
C LEU A 141 -7.93 -6.56 -20.20
N ARG A 142 -7.99 -6.58 -21.54
CA ARG A 142 -7.59 -5.41 -22.35
C ARG A 142 -8.51 -4.21 -22.12
N SER A 143 -9.80 -4.43 -21.92
CA SER A 143 -10.74 -3.37 -21.56
C SER A 143 -10.52 -2.84 -20.14
N ALA A 144 -10.02 -3.67 -19.21
CA ALA A 144 -9.67 -3.26 -17.85
C ALA A 144 -8.45 -2.32 -17.80
N ASP A 145 -7.55 -2.44 -18.78
CA ASP A 145 -6.34 -1.62 -18.91
C ASP A 145 -6.54 -0.32 -19.72
N GLU A 146 -7.77 -0.01 -20.13
CA GLU A 146 -8.00 1.26 -20.82
C GLU A 146 -7.71 2.45 -19.89
N PRO A 147 -6.97 3.47 -20.38
CA PRO A 147 -6.69 4.67 -19.60
C PRO A 147 -7.99 5.41 -19.29
N LEU A 148 -8.05 6.03 -18.10
CA LEU A 148 -9.24 6.70 -17.58
C LEU A 148 -9.78 7.81 -18.50
N TRP A 149 -8.88 8.45 -19.25
CA TRP A 149 -9.14 9.36 -20.36
C TRP A 149 -7.95 9.27 -21.32
N ASP A 150 -8.08 9.85 -22.51
CA ASP A 150 -7.01 9.81 -23.51
C ASP A 150 -5.73 10.48 -23.00
N GLY A 151 -4.64 9.71 -22.94
CA GLY A 151 -3.35 10.16 -22.40
C GLY A 151 -3.19 10.04 -20.88
N CYS A 152 -4.16 9.46 -20.16
CA CYS A 152 -4.00 9.17 -18.73
C CYS A 152 -2.99 8.05 -18.51
N THR A 153 -1.85 8.37 -17.88
CA THR A 153 -0.80 7.39 -17.56
C THR A 153 -0.85 6.86 -16.13
N LYS A 154 -1.63 7.52 -15.26
CA LYS A 154 -1.68 7.20 -13.82
C LYS A 154 -2.78 6.21 -13.45
N HIS A 155 -3.91 6.25 -14.17
CA HIS A 155 -5.08 5.45 -13.84
C HIS A 155 -5.75 4.87 -15.08
N THR A 156 -6.16 3.61 -14.98
CA THR A 156 -7.11 2.98 -15.90
C THR A 156 -8.54 3.23 -15.42
N ILE A 157 -9.53 2.99 -16.30
CA ILE A 157 -10.94 3.09 -15.94
C ILE A 157 -11.24 2.17 -14.74
N LEU A 158 -10.78 0.92 -14.80
CA LEU A 158 -11.01 -0.05 -13.74
C LEU A 158 -10.35 0.38 -12.44
N SER A 159 -9.09 0.83 -12.48
CA SER A 159 -8.39 1.31 -11.28
C SER A 159 -9.16 2.44 -10.58
N ALA A 160 -9.71 3.38 -11.34
CA ALA A 160 -10.49 4.49 -10.78
C ALA A 160 -11.84 4.03 -10.22
N VAL A 161 -12.56 3.19 -10.97
CA VAL A 161 -13.86 2.63 -10.56
C VAL A 161 -13.73 1.78 -9.30
N THR A 162 -12.72 0.92 -9.22
CA THR A 162 -12.45 0.09 -8.03
C THR A 162 -12.19 0.97 -6.81
N GLN A 163 -11.38 2.03 -6.93
CA GLN A 163 -11.13 2.96 -5.82
C GLN A 163 -12.41 3.66 -5.37
N LEU A 164 -13.23 4.14 -6.30
CA LEU A 164 -14.50 4.81 -5.98
C LEU A 164 -15.50 3.85 -5.29
N VAL A 165 -15.64 2.63 -5.79
CA VAL A 165 -16.53 1.61 -5.19
C VAL A 165 -16.03 1.16 -3.82
N ASN A 166 -14.71 1.05 -3.63
CA ASN A 166 -14.10 0.79 -2.34
C ASN A 166 -14.42 1.93 -1.36
N LEU A 167 -14.24 3.19 -1.77
CA LEU A 167 -14.58 4.37 -0.97
C LEU A 167 -16.05 4.35 -0.53
N LYS A 168 -16.97 4.05 -1.46
CA LYS A 168 -18.39 3.92 -1.13
C LYS A 168 -18.62 2.88 -0.04
N SER A 169 -17.96 1.73 -0.15
CA SER A 169 -18.15 0.59 0.74
C SER A 169 -17.53 0.84 2.12
N GLU A 170 -16.35 1.45 2.17
CA GLU A 170 -15.61 1.79 3.38
C GLU A 170 -16.35 2.85 4.22
N PHE A 171 -16.87 3.89 3.56
CA PHE A 171 -17.58 4.98 4.24
C PHE A 171 -19.10 4.81 4.25
N ASN A 172 -19.58 3.63 3.84
CA ASN A 172 -21.00 3.26 3.81
C ASN A 172 -21.88 4.32 3.11
N MET A 173 -21.35 4.93 2.04
CA MET A 173 -22.02 6.00 1.31
C MET A 173 -23.31 5.49 0.66
N SER A 174 -24.34 6.32 0.66
CA SER A 174 -25.55 6.03 -0.13
C SER A 174 -25.22 6.02 -1.62
N GLU A 175 -26.01 5.29 -2.40
CA GLU A 175 -25.90 5.29 -3.86
C GLU A 175 -26.06 6.71 -4.45
N SER A 176 -26.99 7.50 -3.90
CA SER A 176 -27.18 8.88 -4.30
C SER A 176 -25.95 9.76 -4.04
N CYS A 177 -25.24 9.52 -2.93
CA CYS A 177 -24.01 10.23 -2.61
C CYS A 177 -22.88 9.86 -3.58
N TYR A 178 -22.73 8.56 -3.87
CA TYR A 178 -21.79 8.06 -4.87
C TYR A 178 -22.03 8.69 -6.24
N ASN A 179 -23.27 8.62 -6.76
CA ASN A 179 -23.59 9.13 -8.09
C ASN A 179 -23.32 10.65 -8.19
N ARG A 180 -23.63 11.41 -7.12
CA ARG A 180 -23.34 12.85 -7.07
C ARG A 180 -21.84 13.13 -7.02
N MET A 181 -21.08 12.36 -6.25
CA MET A 181 -19.62 12.47 -6.18
C MET A 181 -18.99 12.19 -7.53
N VAL A 182 -19.38 11.10 -8.21
CA VAL A 182 -18.88 10.76 -9.55
C VAL A 182 -19.20 11.87 -10.55
N ALA A 183 -20.40 12.45 -10.53
CA ALA A 183 -20.74 13.58 -11.39
C ALA A 183 -19.84 14.81 -11.15
N ILE A 184 -19.52 15.10 -9.88
CA ILE A 184 -18.58 16.18 -9.52
C ILE A 184 -17.18 15.86 -10.04
N ILE A 185 -16.68 14.64 -9.82
CA ILE A 185 -15.36 14.22 -10.32
C ILE A 185 -15.29 14.34 -11.85
N LYS A 186 -16.29 13.82 -12.57
CA LYS A 186 -16.36 13.92 -14.04
C LYS A 186 -16.28 15.37 -14.52
N SER A 187 -16.93 16.31 -13.83
CA SER A 187 -16.85 17.75 -14.16
C SER A 187 -15.46 18.39 -13.96
N MET A 188 -14.57 17.74 -13.19
CA MET A 188 -13.20 18.18 -12.96
C MET A 188 -12.21 17.52 -13.93
N LEU A 189 -12.63 16.51 -14.69
CA LEU A 189 -11.81 15.76 -15.63
C LEU A 189 -11.93 16.30 -17.06
N PRO A 190 -11.01 15.94 -17.97
CA PRO A 190 -11.13 16.27 -19.39
C PRO A 190 -12.40 15.69 -20.02
N GLU A 191 -12.87 16.28 -21.12
CA GLU A 191 -14.07 15.80 -21.83
C GLU A 191 -13.98 14.34 -22.32
N SER A 192 -12.77 13.85 -22.55
CA SER A 192 -12.48 12.46 -22.96
C SER A 192 -12.50 11.46 -21.80
N GLU A 193 -13.03 11.82 -20.63
CA GLU A 193 -13.13 10.90 -19.50
C GLU A 193 -14.08 9.74 -19.75
N LYS A 194 -13.76 8.58 -19.18
CA LYS A 194 -14.48 7.33 -19.40
C LYS A 194 -15.06 6.75 -18.12
N LEU A 195 -15.27 7.56 -17.08
CA LEU A 195 -15.90 7.10 -15.84
C LEU A 195 -17.36 6.68 -16.09
N PRO A 196 -17.85 5.63 -15.40
CA PRO A 196 -19.25 5.29 -15.40
C PRO A 196 -20.14 6.42 -14.87
N GLU A 197 -21.40 6.45 -15.30
CA GLU A 197 -22.37 7.46 -14.86
C GLU A 197 -22.83 7.27 -13.40
N ASP A 198 -22.85 6.03 -12.92
CA ASP A 198 -23.46 5.67 -11.65
C ASP A 198 -22.81 4.44 -10.99
N PHE A 199 -23.28 4.14 -9.78
CA PHE A 199 -22.83 2.99 -8.99
C PHE A 199 -23.12 1.64 -9.66
N TYR A 200 -24.25 1.49 -10.36
CA TYR A 200 -24.63 0.22 -10.97
C TYR A 200 -23.66 -0.15 -12.11
N ARG A 201 -23.38 0.81 -13.00
CA ARG A 201 -22.40 0.64 -14.07
C ARG A 201 -21.00 0.42 -13.50
N SER A 202 -20.63 1.15 -12.46
CA SER A 202 -19.36 0.95 -11.73
C SER A 202 -19.23 -0.49 -11.21
N LYS A 203 -20.28 -1.03 -10.60
CA LYS A 203 -20.31 -2.40 -10.06
C LYS A 203 -20.27 -3.47 -11.15
N THR A 204 -20.75 -3.18 -12.36
CA THR A 204 -20.74 -4.15 -13.47
C THR A 204 -19.34 -4.30 -14.08
N MET A 205 -18.45 -3.35 -13.82
CA MET A 205 -17.07 -3.36 -14.31
C MET A 205 -16.08 -4.09 -13.39
N ILE A 206 -16.48 -4.36 -12.14
CA ILE A 206 -15.70 -5.06 -11.12
C ILE A 206 -16.21 -6.50 -11.02
#